data_AF-A0AA88EDX7-F1
#
_entry.id   AF-A0AA88EDX7-F1
#
_cell.length_a   1.000
_cell.length_b   1.000
_cell.length_c   1.000
_cell.angle_alpha   90.00
_cell.angle_beta   90.00
_cell.angle_gamma   90.00
#
_symmetry.space_group_name_H-M   'P 1'
#
loop_
_entity.id
_entity.type
_entity.pdbx_description
1 polymer ?
#
loop_
_entity_poly.entity_id
_entity_poly.type
_entity_poly.pdbx_seq_one_letter_code
_entity_poly.pdbx_strand_id
1 'polypeptide(L)'
;MRDMQDEFGVSFNYLRAWRGKEAALNILRRDDAESYKVNHVYPDAAFGICVQHLAANLKTRYKDFKGPLKTYFDGASRSYLLSEFHHHMESIRGLNPDMHRYLVEADPTKWSRAYFNGRRYAIMKTNIAESFNNVDRKARLMPVGFLVEWLRALLQRWPISNGM
;
A
#
# COMPACT_ATOMS: atom_id res chain seq x y z
N MET A 1 -23.61 -10.08 20.20
CA MET A 1 -23.49 -11.55 20.17
C MET A 1 -24.80 -12.29 20.47
N ARG A 2 -25.86 -11.64 21.01
CA ARG A 2 -27.22 -12.23 21.05
C ARG A 2 -27.94 -12.10 19.69
N ASP A 3 -27.74 -10.95 19.04
CA ASP A 3 -28.07 -10.66 17.63
C ASP A 3 -27.80 -11.82 16.64
N MET A 4 -26.61 -12.42 16.62
CA MET A 4 -26.30 -13.51 15.68
C MET A 4 -27.07 -14.81 15.98
N GLN A 5 -27.37 -15.06 17.26
CA GLN A 5 -28.13 -16.23 17.68
C GLN A 5 -29.62 -16.07 17.34
N ASP A 6 -30.15 -14.85 17.50
CA ASP A 6 -31.54 -14.51 17.22
C ASP A 6 -31.84 -14.45 15.71
N GLU A 7 -30.88 -13.96 14.91
CA GLU A 7 -31.08 -13.70 13.48
C GLU A 7 -30.68 -14.89 12.58
N PHE A 8 -29.69 -15.69 12.98
CA PHE A 8 -29.15 -16.79 12.15
C PHE A 8 -29.17 -18.16 12.84
N GLY A 9 -29.65 -18.27 14.09
CA GLY A 9 -29.70 -19.54 14.83
C GLY A 9 -28.33 -20.13 15.17
N VAL A 10 -27.24 -19.38 14.97
CA VAL A 10 -25.88 -19.85 15.20
C VAL A 10 -25.38 -19.37 16.55
N SER A 11 -25.18 -20.30 17.49
CA SER A 11 -24.52 -20.00 18.77
C SER A 11 -23.01 -19.87 18.58
N PHE A 12 -22.50 -18.67 18.75
CA PHE A 12 -21.10 -18.34 18.53
C PHE A 12 -20.47 -17.81 19.82
N ASN A 13 -19.54 -18.58 20.41
CA ASN A 13 -18.76 -18.10 21.54
C ASN A 13 -17.56 -17.27 21.05
N TYR A 14 -17.07 -16.37 21.90
CA TYR A 14 -15.96 -15.46 21.56
C TYR A 14 -14.73 -16.20 21.01
N LEU A 15 -14.44 -17.39 21.53
CA LEU A 15 -13.34 -18.24 21.08
C LEU A 15 -13.51 -18.73 19.63
N ARG A 16 -14.72 -19.11 19.22
CA ARG A 16 -15.01 -19.48 17.82
C ARG A 16 -14.94 -18.27 16.90
N ALA A 17 -15.36 -17.10 17.37
CA ALA A 17 -15.23 -15.85 16.62
C ALA A 17 -13.78 -15.44 16.40
N TRP A 18 -12.98 -15.52 17.46
CA TRP A 18 -11.57 -15.25 17.39
C TRP A 18 -10.86 -16.23 16.46
N ARG A 19 -11.13 -17.54 16.58
CA ARG A 19 -10.56 -18.55 15.68
C ARG A 19 -10.98 -18.37 14.22
N GLY A 20 -12.25 -18.05 13.96
CA GLY A 20 -12.74 -17.76 12.62
C GLY A 20 -12.06 -16.53 12.02
N LYS A 21 -11.88 -15.47 12.83
CA LYS A 21 -11.12 -14.28 12.45
C LYS A 21 -9.65 -14.60 12.17
N GLU A 22 -8.98 -15.38 13.01
CA GLU A 22 -7.57 -15.75 12.81
C GLU A 22 -7.39 -16.65 11.58
N ALA A 23 -8.31 -17.60 11.36
CA ALA A 23 -8.32 -18.42 10.15
C ALA A 23 -8.54 -17.56 8.89
N ALA A 24 -9.51 -16.63 8.93
CA ALA A 24 -9.74 -15.69 7.84
C ALA A 24 -8.55 -14.75 7.62
N LEU A 25 -7.91 -14.25 8.68
CA LEU A 25 -6.70 -13.43 8.59
C LEU A 25 -5.53 -14.19 7.99
N ASN A 26 -5.36 -15.47 8.33
CA ASN A 26 -4.32 -16.31 7.73
C ASN A 26 -4.61 -16.61 6.25
N ILE A 27 -5.88 -16.80 5.88
CA ILE A 27 -6.30 -16.95 4.49
C ILE A 27 -6.12 -15.65 3.69
N LEU A 28 -6.46 -14.50 4.28
CA LEU A 28 -6.37 -13.19 3.65
C LEU A 28 -4.92 -12.70 3.55
N ARG A 29 -4.10 -12.96 4.56
CA ARG A 29 -2.68 -12.61 4.53
C ARG A 29 -1.96 -13.49 3.51
N ARG A 30 -2.19 -14.81 3.54
CA ARG A 30 -1.28 -15.81 2.92
C ARG A 30 0.19 -15.46 3.22
N ASP A 31 1.13 -16.20 2.64
CA ASP A 31 2.54 -15.81 2.72
C ASP A 31 2.71 -14.42 2.06
N ASP A 32 3.47 -13.51 2.67
CA ASP A 32 3.70 -12.16 2.13
C ASP A 32 4.19 -12.25 0.68
N ALA A 33 4.95 -13.31 0.36
CA ALA A 33 5.43 -13.64 -0.99
C ALA A 33 4.32 -13.96 -2.01
N GLU A 34 3.16 -14.49 -1.59
CA GLU A 34 2.02 -14.84 -2.45
C GLU A 34 1.10 -13.65 -2.71
N SER A 35 1.02 -12.68 -1.79
CA SER A 35 0.21 -11.46 -1.97
C SER A 35 0.67 -10.63 -3.17
N TYR A 36 1.94 -10.77 -3.56
CA TYR A 36 2.52 -10.15 -4.76
C TYR A 36 2.39 -11.02 -6.03
N LYS A 37 1.82 -12.23 -5.95
CA LYS A 37 1.58 -13.12 -7.10
C LYS A 37 0.24 -12.87 -7.80
N VAL A 38 -0.26 -11.64 -7.75
CA VAL A 38 -1.42 -11.17 -8.55
C VAL A 38 -1.10 -11.14 -10.05
N ASN A 39 0.18 -11.29 -10.42
CA ASN A 39 0.64 -11.43 -11.81
C ASN A 39 -0.05 -12.57 -12.59
N HIS A 40 -0.56 -13.61 -11.90
CA HIS A 40 -1.32 -14.68 -12.56
C HIS A 40 -2.74 -14.26 -12.97
N VAL A 41 -3.29 -13.23 -12.32
CA VAL A 41 -4.66 -12.75 -12.54
C VAL A 41 -4.66 -11.48 -13.41
N TYR A 42 -3.64 -10.63 -13.27
CA TYR A 42 -3.45 -9.42 -14.06
C TYR A 42 -1.98 -9.30 -14.51
N PRO A 43 -1.59 -9.96 -15.59
CA PRO A 43 -0.19 -10.01 -16.06
C PRO A 43 0.34 -8.62 -16.49
N ASP A 44 -0.54 -7.69 -16.84
CA ASP A 44 -0.17 -6.32 -17.23
C ASP A 44 -0.14 -5.33 -16.04
N ALA A 45 -0.48 -5.79 -14.83
CA ALA A 45 -0.47 -4.94 -13.66
C ALA A 45 0.97 -4.74 -13.17
N ALA A 46 1.54 -3.56 -13.42
CA ALA A 46 2.84 -3.22 -12.90
C ALA A 46 2.78 -2.94 -11.38
N PHE A 47 3.30 -3.88 -10.58
CA PHE A 47 3.42 -3.72 -9.12
C PHE A 47 4.57 -2.75 -8.80
N GLY A 48 4.23 -1.65 -8.13
CA GLY A 48 5.21 -0.70 -7.62
C GLY A 48 5.20 -0.65 -6.10
N ILE A 49 6.35 -0.34 -5.52
CA ILE A 49 6.50 -0.08 -4.09
C ILE A 49 5.94 1.32 -3.81
N CYS A 50 5.10 1.41 -2.79
CA CYS A 50 4.57 2.69 -2.36
C CYS A 50 5.67 3.57 -1.74
N VAL A 51 5.86 4.77 -2.29
CA VAL A 51 6.89 5.71 -1.84
C VAL A 51 6.68 6.13 -0.38
N GLN A 52 5.44 6.26 0.09
CA GLN A 52 5.16 6.60 1.49
C GLN A 52 5.56 5.48 2.45
N HIS A 53 5.26 4.22 2.10
CA HIS A 53 5.70 3.08 2.90
C HIS A 53 7.23 2.92 2.86
N LEU A 54 7.84 3.14 1.70
CA LEU A 54 9.30 3.15 1.58
C LEU A 54 9.92 4.25 2.46
N ALA A 55 9.35 5.45 2.48
CA ALA A 55 9.76 6.54 3.36
C ALA A 55 9.57 6.20 4.86
N ALA A 56 8.48 5.51 5.21
CA ALA A 56 8.24 5.05 6.58
C ALA A 56 9.28 4.01 7.01
N ASN A 57 9.63 3.06 6.13
CA ASN A 57 10.69 2.08 6.38
C ASN A 57 12.04 2.77 6.56
N LEU A 58 12.36 3.75 5.71
CA LEU A 58 13.58 4.55 5.84
C LEU A 58 13.62 5.30 7.17
N LYS A 59 12.52 5.92 7.59
CA LYS A 59 12.44 6.63 8.87
C LYS A 59 12.65 5.70 10.07
N THR A 60 12.15 4.48 10.00
CA THR A 60 12.34 3.47 11.07
C THR A 60 13.77 2.96 11.12
N ARG A 61 14.40 2.74 9.95
CA ARG A 61 15.74 2.15 9.84
C ARG A 61 16.88 3.16 10.00
N TYR A 62 16.68 4.39 9.54
CA TYR A 62 17.71 5.43 9.43
C TYR A 62 17.30 6.67 10.24
N LYS A 63 17.94 6.89 11.39
CA LYS A 63 17.66 8.04 12.27
C LYS A 63 18.02 9.40 11.63
N ASP A 64 18.89 9.37 10.63
CA ASP A 64 19.34 10.49 9.82
C ASP A 64 18.46 10.74 8.58
N PHE A 65 17.39 9.96 8.36
CA PHE A 65 16.40 10.21 7.31
C PHE A 65 15.55 11.47 7.61
N LYS A 66 16.18 12.63 7.41
CA LYS A 66 15.65 13.98 7.62
C LYS A 66 16.47 14.98 6.79
N GLY A 67 15.97 16.21 6.68
CA GLY A 67 16.69 17.29 5.99
C GLY A 67 17.11 16.89 4.56
N PRO A 68 18.40 17.05 4.18
CA PRO A 68 18.89 16.76 2.83
C PRO A 68 18.56 15.34 2.34
N LEU A 69 18.76 14.31 3.17
CA LEU A 69 18.50 12.91 2.78
C LEU A 69 17.04 12.68 2.39
N LYS A 70 16.10 13.26 3.16
CA LYS A 70 14.68 13.20 2.83
C LYS A 70 14.37 13.96 1.54
N THR A 71 14.94 15.16 1.37
CA THR A 71 14.76 15.96 0.15
C THR A 71 15.24 15.23 -1.10
N TYR A 72 16.43 14.62 -1.05
CA TYR A 72 16.96 13.85 -2.16
C TYR A 72 16.15 12.59 -2.43
N PHE A 73 15.69 11.87 -1.41
CA PHE A 73 14.78 10.73 -1.59
C PHE A 73 13.46 11.14 -2.26
N ASP A 74 12.84 12.22 -1.77
CA ASP A 74 11.61 12.73 -2.35
C ASP A 74 11.83 13.23 -3.79
N GLY A 75 13.02 13.76 -4.10
CA GLY A 75 13.45 14.09 -5.45
C GLY A 75 13.52 12.84 -6.33
N ALA A 76 14.35 11.86 -5.95
CA ALA A 76 14.55 10.62 -6.67
C ALA A 76 13.23 9.85 -6.94
N SER A 77 12.30 9.85 -6.00
CA SER A 77 11.01 9.18 -6.20
C SER A 77 10.11 9.88 -7.23
N ARG A 78 10.23 11.20 -7.38
CA ARG A 78 9.32 12.05 -8.19
C ARG A 78 9.91 12.52 -9.52
N SER A 79 11.23 12.43 -9.70
CA SER A 79 11.92 12.82 -10.94
C SER A 79 11.31 12.12 -12.17
N TYR A 80 11.15 12.88 -13.25
CA TYR A 80 10.74 12.34 -14.55
C TYR A 80 11.95 11.93 -15.39
N LEU A 81 13.06 12.63 -15.23
CA LEU A 81 14.30 12.40 -15.95
C LEU A 81 15.19 11.43 -15.19
N LEU A 82 15.78 10.46 -15.90
CA LEU A 82 16.78 9.55 -15.33
C LEU A 82 18.00 10.31 -14.80
N SER A 83 18.42 11.39 -15.46
CA SER A 83 19.55 12.22 -15.01
C SER A 83 19.30 12.86 -13.65
N GLU A 84 18.11 13.42 -13.42
CA GLU A 84 17.71 13.99 -12.13
C GLU A 84 17.64 12.91 -11.04
N PHE A 85 17.08 11.74 -11.37
CA PHE A 85 17.06 10.59 -10.48
C PHE A 85 18.48 10.22 -10.03
N HIS A 86 19.39 10.06 -10.97
CA HIS A 86 20.77 9.68 -10.67
C HIS A 86 21.49 10.75 -9.85
N HIS A 87 21.26 12.03 -10.13
CA HIS A 87 21.80 13.12 -9.33
C HIS A 87 21.37 13.03 -7.85
N HIS A 88 20.08 12.77 -7.61
CA HIS A 88 19.56 12.57 -6.27
C HIS A 88 20.11 11.30 -5.59
N MET A 89 20.19 10.18 -6.31
CA MET A 89 20.76 8.94 -5.78
C MET A 89 22.23 9.11 -5.41
N GLU A 90 23.01 9.82 -6.22
CA GLU A 90 24.42 10.08 -5.90
C GLU A 90 24.58 11.03 -4.71
N SER A 91 23.70 12.01 -4.58
CA SER A 91 23.64 12.87 -3.38
C SER A 91 23.34 12.06 -2.12
N ILE A 92 22.43 11.07 -2.20
CA ILE A 92 22.15 10.13 -1.10
C ILE A 92 23.37 9.26 -0.82
N ARG A 93 24.05 8.75 -1.84
CA ARG A 93 25.27 7.93 -1.68
C ARG A 93 26.36 8.69 -0.91
N GLY A 94 26.58 9.96 -1.24
CA GLY A 94 27.58 10.79 -0.57
C GLY A 94 27.28 11.05 0.91
N LEU A 95 25.99 11.12 1.28
CA LEU A 95 25.57 11.36 2.66
C LEU A 95 25.43 10.07 3.49
N ASN A 96 24.84 9.03 2.90
CA ASN A 96 24.61 7.74 3.54
C ASN A 96 24.68 6.60 2.49
N PRO A 97 25.85 5.97 2.33
CA PRO A 97 26.04 4.86 1.38
C PRO A 97 25.16 3.63 1.67
N ASP A 98 24.82 3.36 2.93
CA ASP A 98 23.99 2.21 3.31
C ASP A 98 22.53 2.43 2.87
N MET A 99 22.00 3.64 3.08
CA MET A 99 20.67 4.02 2.58
C MET A 99 20.60 3.93 1.06
N HIS A 100 21.64 4.40 0.37
CA HIS A 100 21.73 4.25 -1.09
C HIS A 100 21.64 2.77 -1.50
N ARG A 101 22.40 1.89 -0.85
CA ARG A 101 22.34 0.44 -1.12
C ARG A 101 20.93 -0.13 -0.90
N TYR A 102 20.30 0.21 0.22
CA TYR A 102 18.93 -0.21 0.51
C TYR A 102 17.94 0.24 -0.57
N LEU A 103 18.07 1.46 -1.08
CA LEU A 103 17.22 2.00 -2.14
C LEU A 103 17.44 1.33 -3.50
N VAL A 104 18.67 0.91 -3.79
CA VAL A 104 19.00 0.11 -4.99
C VAL A 104 18.44 -1.30 -4.86
N GLU A 105 18.57 -1.95 -3.70
CA GLU A 105 17.99 -3.27 -3.41
C GLU A 105 16.46 -3.26 -3.47
N ALA A 106 15.83 -2.14 -3.07
CA ALA A 106 14.40 -1.90 -3.23
C ALA A 106 13.96 -1.76 -4.69
N ASP A 107 14.88 -1.82 -5.65
CA ASP A 107 14.67 -1.74 -7.10
C ASP A 107 14.01 -0.41 -7.54
N PRO A 108 14.81 0.55 -8.05
CA PRO A 108 14.33 1.84 -8.54
C PRO A 108 13.18 1.76 -9.54
N THR A 109 13.08 0.68 -10.33
CA THR A 109 11.99 0.49 -11.29
C THR A 109 10.63 0.38 -10.60
N LYS A 110 10.60 -0.05 -9.33
CA LYS A 110 9.37 -0.28 -8.56
C LYS A 110 8.88 0.94 -7.80
N TRP A 111 9.75 1.87 -7.42
CA TRP A 111 9.35 3.03 -6.58
C TRP A 111 9.64 4.39 -7.22
N SER A 112 10.61 4.50 -8.13
CA SER A 112 10.91 5.77 -8.79
C SER A 112 10.02 5.99 -10.02
N ARG A 113 9.59 7.23 -10.21
CA ARG A 113 8.85 7.65 -11.40
C ARG A 113 9.72 7.67 -12.66
N ALA A 114 11.01 7.98 -12.55
CA ALA A 114 11.92 8.11 -13.70
C ALA A 114 12.09 6.80 -14.50
N TYR A 115 11.90 5.65 -13.85
CA TYR A 115 11.99 4.33 -14.47
C TYR A 115 10.65 3.78 -14.93
N PHE A 116 9.55 4.49 -14.69
CA PHE A 116 8.23 3.97 -14.98
C PHE A 116 7.72 4.45 -16.34
N ASN A 117 7.58 3.51 -17.28
CA ASN A 117 7.21 3.81 -18.67
C ASN A 117 5.69 3.88 -18.92
N GLY A 118 4.85 3.99 -17.87
CA GLY A 118 3.39 3.93 -17.94
C GLY A 118 2.65 4.90 -17.00
N ARG A 119 1.32 4.78 -16.90
CA ARG A 119 0.50 5.68 -16.07
C ARG A 119 0.34 5.18 -14.62
N ARG A 120 1.25 5.59 -13.73
CA ARG A 120 1.23 5.27 -12.29
C ARG A 120 0.25 6.18 -11.52
N TYR A 121 -1.06 5.95 -11.67
CA TYR A 121 -2.07 6.80 -11.03
C TYR A 121 -2.18 6.62 -9.50
N ALA A 122 -1.80 5.47 -8.93
CA ALA A 122 -2.19 5.11 -7.55
C ALA A 122 -1.07 4.75 -6.56
N ILE A 123 0.18 4.53 -6.99
CA ILE A 123 1.22 3.96 -6.11
C ILE A 123 1.99 5.01 -5.29
N MET A 124 1.87 6.29 -5.63
CA MET A 124 2.67 7.35 -5.00
C MET A 124 2.04 7.99 -3.76
N LYS A 125 0.75 7.76 -3.51
CA LYS A 125 0.06 8.29 -2.34
C LYS A 125 -0.83 7.22 -1.74
N THR A 126 -0.66 6.99 -0.45
CA THR A 126 -1.46 6.10 0.38
C THR A 126 -2.93 6.48 0.45
N ASN A 127 -3.35 7.64 -0.06
CA ASN A 127 -4.70 8.20 0.13
C ASN A 127 -5.84 7.21 -0.17
N ILE A 128 -5.72 6.33 -1.18
CA ILE A 128 -6.76 5.32 -1.42
C ILE A 128 -6.74 4.24 -0.34
N ALA A 129 -5.57 3.68 -0.02
CA ALA A 129 -5.43 2.65 1.02
C ALA A 129 -5.70 3.18 2.44
N GLU A 130 -5.25 4.39 2.76
CA GLU A 130 -5.53 5.10 3.99
C GLU A 130 -7.01 5.47 4.09
N SER A 131 -7.64 6.01 3.03
CA SER A 131 -9.07 6.28 3.01
C SER A 131 -9.87 5.00 3.25
N PHE A 132 -9.46 3.88 2.63
CA PHE A 132 -10.05 2.55 2.87
C PHE A 132 -9.84 2.04 4.30
N ASN A 133 -8.64 2.21 4.85
CA ASN A 133 -8.32 1.82 6.23
C ASN A 133 -9.05 2.68 7.27
N ASN A 134 -9.35 3.93 6.89
CA ASN A 134 -10.10 4.90 7.68
C ASN A 134 -11.62 4.78 7.45
N VAL A 135 -12.08 3.91 6.53
CA VAL A 135 -13.48 3.50 6.49
C VAL A 135 -13.79 2.81 7.81
N ASP A 136 -14.78 3.40 8.47
CA ASP A 136 -15.12 3.28 9.87
C ASP A 136 -15.24 1.84 10.38
N ARG A 137 -15.05 1.66 11.69
CA ARG A 137 -15.16 0.40 12.44
C ARG A 137 -16.46 -0.37 12.14
N LYS A 138 -17.51 0.34 11.70
CA LYS A 138 -18.78 -0.21 11.21
C LYS A 138 -18.63 -1.12 9.99
N ALA A 139 -17.77 -0.81 9.03
CA ALA A 139 -17.57 -1.63 7.85
C ALA A 139 -16.97 -3.01 8.19
N ARG A 140 -16.14 -3.08 9.24
CA ARG A 140 -15.59 -4.34 9.77
C ARG A 140 -16.62 -5.23 10.48
N LEU A 141 -17.80 -4.69 10.80
CA LEU A 141 -18.92 -5.42 11.41
C LEU A 141 -20.02 -5.76 10.40
N MET A 142 -19.89 -5.32 9.13
CA MET A 142 -20.88 -5.63 8.10
C MET A 142 -20.66 -7.05 7.56
N PRO A 143 -21.74 -7.78 7.24
CA PRO A 143 -21.64 -9.01 6.46
C PRO A 143 -20.88 -8.76 5.15
N VAL A 144 -20.04 -9.71 4.73
CA VAL A 144 -19.16 -9.56 3.55
C VAL A 144 -19.93 -9.12 2.29
N GLY A 145 -21.15 -9.63 2.10
CA GLY A 145 -22.01 -9.21 0.97
C GLY A 145 -22.38 -7.73 0.99
N PHE A 146 -22.71 -7.18 2.16
CA PHE A 146 -23.00 -5.75 2.32
C PHE A 146 -21.76 -4.88 2.16
N LEU A 147 -20.60 -5.35 2.64
CA LEU A 147 -19.34 -4.65 2.43
C LEU A 147 -18.98 -4.56 0.95
N VAL A 148 -19.11 -5.67 0.21
CA VAL A 148 -18.83 -5.70 -1.24
C VAL A 148 -19.79 -4.78 -2.01
N GLU A 149 -21.08 -4.82 -1.70
CA GLU A 149 -22.06 -3.96 -2.37
C GLU A 149 -21.87 -2.47 -2.02
N TRP A 150 -21.52 -2.17 -0.77
CA TRP A 150 -21.17 -0.82 -0.33
C TRP A 150 -19.93 -0.29 -1.04
N LEU A 151 -18.88 -1.11 -1.16
CA LEU A 151 -17.66 -0.78 -1.91
C LEU A 151 -17.94 -0.57 -3.41
N ARG A 152 -18.79 -1.43 -4.00
CA ARG A 152 -19.24 -1.29 -5.39
C ARG A 152 -19.96 0.04 -5.61
N ALA A 153 -20.90 0.39 -4.72
CA ALA A 153 -21.64 1.64 -4.77
C ALA A 153 -20.75 2.87 -4.52
N LEU A 154 -19.75 2.76 -3.64
CA LEU A 154 -18.78 3.82 -3.35
C LEU A 154 -17.91 4.13 -4.58
N LEU A 155 -17.38 3.09 -5.23
CA LEU A 155 -16.57 3.21 -6.44
C LEU A 155 -17.39 3.75 -7.62
N GLN A 156 -18.67 3.39 -7.70
CA GLN A 156 -19.59 3.89 -8.74
C GLN A 156 -20.04 5.34 -8.51
N ARG A 157 -20.02 5.82 -7.26
CA ARG A 157 -20.36 7.21 -6.92
C ARG A 157 -19.21 8.19 -7.04
N TRP A 158 -17.98 7.73 -7.29
CA TRP A 158 -16.82 8.62 -7.37
C TRP A 158 -16.92 9.50 -8.63
N PRO A 159 -17.09 10.83 -8.50
CA PRO A 159 -17.03 11.71 -9.66
C PRO A 159 -15.59 11.76 -10.15
N ILE A 160 -15.39 11.66 -11.47
CA ILE A 160 -14.13 12.03 -12.11
C ILE A 160 -14.01 13.57 -12.02
N SER A 161 -13.72 14.10 -10.84
CA SER A 161 -13.35 15.51 -10.66
C SER A 161 -11.85 15.59 -10.42
N ASN A 162 -11.10 15.56 -11.52
CA ASN A 162 -9.84 16.29 -11.73
C ASN A 162 -9.42 16.10 -13.20
N GLY A 163 -10.23 16.69 -14.08
CA GLY A 163 -9.88 16.95 -15.47
C GLY A 163 -10.13 18.42 -15.76
N MET A 164 -9.11 19.25 -15.48
CA MET A 164 -8.66 20.46 -16.18
C MET A 164 -7.57 21.14 -15.35
#